data_AF-A0A959HCL5-F1
#
_entry.id   AF-A0A959HCL5-F1
#
_cell.length_a   1.000
_cell.length_b   1.000
_cell.length_c   1.000
_cell.angle_alpha   90.00
_cell.angle_beta   90.00
_cell.angle_gamma   90.00
#
_symmetry.space_group_name_H-M   'P 1'
#
loop_
_entity.id
_entity.type
_entity.pdbx_description
1 polymer ?
#
loop_
_entity_poly.entity_id
_entity_poly.type
_entity_poly.pdbx_seq_one_letter_code
_entity_poly.pdbx_strand_id
1 'polypeptide(L)' 'LKKAVYSNKAQDFTEAIIRELGLAPYFDKVMGAQPDQYPLKPDPAGIHLILEALGIPPGEALMVGDST' A
#
# COMPACT_ATOMS: atom_id res chain seq x y z
N LEU A 1 -12.04 -4.47 9.22
CA LEU A 1 -11.73 -4.30 7.77
C LEU A 1 -10.23 -4.37 7.62
N LYS A 2 -9.73 -5.17 6.68
CA LYS A 2 -8.30 -5.18 6.34
C LYS A 2 -7.94 -3.87 5.64
N LYS A 3 -6.83 -3.25 6.02
CA LYS A 3 -6.38 -1.95 5.51
C LYS A 3 -4.91 -2.01 5.13
N ALA A 4 -4.57 -1.37 4.02
CA ALA A 4 -3.19 -1.21 3.59
C ALA A 4 -2.88 0.24 3.21
N VAL A 5 -1.60 0.60 3.33
CA VAL A 5 -1.05 1.85 2.79
C VAL A 5 -0.28 1.51 1.52
N TYR A 6 -0.58 2.21 0.43
CA TYR A 6 0.14 2.08 -0.84
C TYR A 6 0.64 3.44 -1.35
N SER A 7 1.95 3.63 -1.41
CA SER A 7 2.61 4.92 -1.68
C SER A 7 3.73 4.79 -2.73
N ASN A 8 3.90 5.81 -3.58
CA ASN A 8 5.09 5.92 -4.45
C ASN A 8 6.32 6.50 -3.68
N LYS A 9 6.17 6.83 -2.39
CA LYS A 9 7.32 7.16 -1.52
C LYS A 9 8.12 5.90 -1.24
N ALA A 10 9.45 5.99 -1.12
CA ALA A 10 10.31 4.86 -0.78
C ALA A 10 9.78 4.05 0.42
N GLN A 11 10.00 2.73 0.44
CA GLN A 11 9.50 1.82 1.48
C GLN A 11 9.83 2.33 2.89
N ASP A 12 11.10 2.53 3.19
CA ASP A 12 11.58 2.96 4.51
C ASP A 12 10.96 4.29 4.94
N PHE A 13 10.77 5.21 3.99
CA PHE A 13 10.16 6.51 4.26
C PHE A 13 8.66 6.38 4.55
N THR A 14 7.95 5.50 3.83
CA THR A 14 6.52 5.22 4.07
C THR A 14 6.33 4.57 5.44
N GLU A 15 7.14 3.58 5.79
CA GLU A 15 7.10 2.91 7.10
C GLU A 15 7.43 3.87 8.24
N ALA A 16 8.44 4.74 8.06
CA ALA A 16 8.78 5.76 9.04
C ALA A 16 7.58 6.69 9.30
N ILE A 17 6.94 7.23 8.25
CA ILE A 17 5.76 8.10 8.42
C ILE A 17 4.65 7.39 9.20
N ILE A 18 4.33 6.13 8.86
CA ILE A 18 3.27 5.37 9.53
C ILE A 18 3.59 5.13 11.01
N ARG A 19 4.86 4.85 11.34
CA ARG A 19 5.31 4.66 12.71
C ARG A 19 5.26 5.97 13.51
N GLU A 20 5.86 7.05 13.00
CA GLU A 20 5.95 8.32 13.71
C GLU A 20 4.57 8.97 13.93
N LEU A 21 3.60 8.73 13.04
CA LEU A 21 2.21 9.18 13.22
C LEU A 21 1.38 8.27 14.14
N GLY A 22 1.95 7.18 14.68
CA GLY A 22 1.22 6.22 15.51
C GLY A 22 0.15 5.43 14.76
N LEU A 23 0.27 5.34 13.43
CA LEU A 23 -0.74 4.72 12.57
C LEU A 23 -0.51 3.23 12.32
N ALA A 24 0.65 2.69 12.68
CA ALA A 24 0.99 1.28 12.46
C ALA A 24 -0.09 0.27 12.93
N PRO A 25 -0.74 0.42 14.11
CA PRO A 25 -1.77 -0.53 14.56
C PRO A 25 -3.04 -0.54 13.71
N TYR A 26 -3.21 0.42 12.80
CA TYR A 26 -4.42 0.56 11.98
C TYR A 26 -4.28 -0.07 10.59
N PHE A 27 -3.10 -0.57 10.21
CA PHE A 27 -2.85 -1.11 8.87
C PHE A 27 -2.24 -2.50 8.96
N ASP A 28 -2.80 -3.44 8.19
CA ASP A 28 -2.31 -4.81 8.08
C ASP A 28 -1.10 -4.92 7.15
N LYS A 29 -0.91 -3.94 6.25
CA LYS A 29 0.21 -3.87 5.31
C LYS A 29 0.60 -2.44 4.99
N VAL A 30 1.90 -2.16 4.97
CA VAL A 30 2.46 -0.88 4.52
C VAL A 30 3.38 -1.16 3.34
N MET A 31 3.09 -0.56 2.20
CA MET A 31 3.85 -0.74 0.96
C MET A 31 4.15 0.63 0.33
N GLY A 32 5.41 1.02 0.38
CA GLY A 32 5.98 2.11 -0.40
C GLY A 32 6.45 1.65 -1.78
N ALA A 33 7.23 2.48 -2.44
CA ALA A 33 7.85 2.22 -3.73
C ALA A 33 9.02 1.23 -3.59
N GLN A 34 8.98 0.17 -4.39
CA GLN A 34 10.08 -0.76 -4.62
C GLN A 34 10.18 -1.04 -6.14
N PRO A 35 10.74 -0.08 -6.93
CA PRO A 35 10.73 -0.16 -8.40
C PRO A 35 11.40 -1.41 -8.98
N ASP A 36 12.35 -1.99 -8.23
CA ASP A 36 13.03 -3.24 -8.62
C ASP A 36 12.14 -4.49 -8.50
N GLN A 37 11.01 -4.39 -7.78
CA GLN A 37 10.05 -5.48 -7.58
C GLN A 37 8.75 -5.31 -8.37
N TYR A 38 8.27 -4.08 -8.50
CA TYR A 38 7.04 -3.75 -9.23
C TYR A 38 7.04 -2.29 -9.72
N PRO A 39 6.33 -1.99 -10.83
CA PRO A 39 6.14 -0.63 -11.31
C PRO A 39 5.35 0.23 -10.31
N LEU A 40 5.57 1.54 -10.35
CA LEU A 40 4.90 2.50 -9.49
C LEU A 40 3.45 2.74 -9.93
N LYS A 41 2.61 3.27 -9.03
CA LYS A 41 1.29 3.83 -9.42
C LYS A 41 1.47 4.82 -10.57
N PRO A 42 0.60 4.81 -11.58
CA PRO A 42 -0.73 4.18 -11.59
C PRO A 42 -0.77 2.70 -12.04
N ASP A 43 0.38 2.05 -12.24
CA ASP A 43 0.38 0.64 -12.62
C ASP A 43 -0.30 -0.24 -11.54
N PRO A 44 -1.20 -1.17 -11.94
CA PRO A 44 -1.97 -1.96 -10.98
C PRO A 44 -1.17 -3.09 -10.31
N ALA A 45 0.03 -3.44 -10.79
CA ALA A 45 0.81 -4.57 -10.29
C ALA A 45 1.02 -4.50 -8.76
N GLY A 46 1.37 -3.32 -8.22
CA GLY A 46 1.56 -3.13 -6.79
C GLY A 46 0.28 -3.34 -5.96
N ILE A 47 -0.89 -2.94 -6.48
CA ILE A 47 -2.18 -3.19 -5.82
C ILE A 47 -2.48 -4.68 -5.79
N HIS A 48 -2.24 -5.40 -6.89
CA HIS A 48 -2.46 -6.83 -6.93
C HIS A 48 -1.60 -7.59 -5.92
N LEU A 49 -0.34 -7.18 -5.72
CA LEU A 49 0.53 -7.74 -4.67
C LEU A 49 -0.01 -7.51 -3.25
N ILE A 50 -0.62 -6.34 -2.99
CA ILE A 50 -1.25 -6.05 -1.69
C ILE A 50 -2.47 -6.94 -1.49
N LEU A 51 -3.32 -7.05 -2.51
CA LEU A 51 -4.55 -7.85 -2.46
C LEU A 51 -4.26 -9.34 -2.27
N GLU A 52 -3.28 -9.87 -2.98
CA GLU A 52 -2.81 -11.25 -2.83
C GLU A 52 -2.29 -11.49 -1.40
N ALA A 53 -1.41 -10.62 -0.90
CA ALA A 53 -0.86 -10.75 0.46
C ALA A 53 -1.95 -10.69 1.55
N LEU A 54 -3.04 -9.97 1.30
CA LEU A 54 -4.17 -9.86 2.23
C LEU A 54 -5.26 -10.90 1.97
N GLY A 55 -5.19 -11.69 0.89
CA GLY A 55 -6.23 -12.63 0.48
C GLY A 55 -7.58 -11.95 0.20
N ILE A 56 -7.57 -10.79 -0.48
CA ILE A 56 -8.76 -10.00 -0.79
C ILE A 56 -8.98 -9.98 -2.32
N PRO A 57 -10.17 -10.35 -2.82
CA PRO A 57 -10.49 -10.21 -4.24
C PRO A 57 -10.53 -8.71 -4.66
N PRO A 58 -10.07 -8.34 -5.87
CA PRO A 58 -10.11 -6.94 -6.32
C PRO A 58 -11.50 -6.28 -6.27
N GLY A 59 -12.57 -7.05 -6.54
CA GLY A 59 -13.95 -6.56 -6.47
C GLY A 59 -14.47 -6.28 -5.05
N GLU A 60 -13.72 -6.65 -4.02
CA GLU A 60 -14.06 -6.43 -2.60
C GLU A 60 -13.16 -5.38 -1.94
N ALA A 61 -12.35 -4.66 -2.73
CA ALA A 61 -11.45 -3.63 -2.27
C ALA A 61 -11.83 -2.24 -2.79
N LEU A 62 -11.57 -1.22 -1.99
CA LEU A 62 -11.67 0.18 -2.38
C LEU A 62 -10.29 0.83 -2.26
N MET A 63 -9.82 1.44 -3.34
CA MET A 63 -8.65 2.31 -3.32
C MET A 63 -9.11 3.74 -3.00
N VAL A 64 -8.49 4.35 -1.99
CA VAL A 64 -8.72 5.75 -1.62
C VAL A 64 -7.41 6.52 -1.79
N GLY A 65 -7.47 7.64 -2.50
CA GLY A 65 -6.31 8.50 -2.76
C GLY A 65 -6.74 9.91 -3.17
N ASP A 66 -5.79 10.83 -3.10
CA ASP A 66 -5.94 12.26 -3.43
C ASP A 66 -5.46 12.60 -4.85
N SER A 67 -4.83 11.64 -5.55
CA SER A 67 -4.33 11.80 -6.91
C SER A 67 -5.29 11.21 -7.94
N THR A 68 -5.52 11.93 -9.04
CA THR A 68 -6.30 11.50 -10.21
C THR A 68 -5.42 10.84 -11.26
#